data_AF-A0A109BK78-F1
#
_entry.id   AF-A0A109BK78-F1
#
_cell.length_a   1.000
_cell.length_b   1.000
_cell.length_c   1.000
_cell.angle_alpha   90.00
_cell.angle_beta   90.00
_cell.angle_gamma   90.00
#
_symmetry.space_group_name_H-M   'P 1'
#
loop_
_entity.id
_entity.type
_entity.pdbx_description
1 polymer ?
#
loop_
_entity_poly.entity_id
_entity_poly.type
_entity_poly.pdbx_seq_one_letter_code
_entity_poly.pdbx_strand_id
1 'polypeptide(L)' 'MQRIAAWRAAPDSAVACPVCDAQGLTVLDRSARPHAEWYVLVCNACGLEHTLHIPMAPPATPFD' A
#
# COMPACT_ATOMS: atom_id res chain seq x y z
N MET A 1 -5.98 2.66 -5.98
CA MET A 1 -5.47 3.36 -4.77
C MET A 1 -6.37 3.24 -3.54
N GLN A 2 -7.69 3.02 -3.68
CA GLN A 2 -8.64 2.98 -2.56
C GLN A 2 -8.35 1.90 -1.50
N ARG A 3 -7.88 0.71 -1.89
CA ARG A 3 -7.58 -0.39 -0.94
C ARG A 3 -6.37 -0.12 -0.04
N ILE A 4 -5.32 0.53 -0.57
CA ILE A 4 -4.18 1.00 0.25
C ILE A 4 -4.59 2.13 1.19
N ALA A 5 -5.51 3.01 0.76
CA ALA A 5 -6.04 4.05 1.65
C ALA A 5 -6.85 3.46 2.82
N ALA A 6 -7.72 2.47 2.55
CA ALA A 6 -8.45 1.74 3.58
C ALA A 6 -7.52 0.99 4.53
N TRP A 7 -6.52 0.29 3.98
CA TRP A 7 -5.49 -0.38 4.78
C TRP A 7 -4.71 0.62 5.66
N ARG A 8 -4.32 1.77 5.12
CA ARG A 8 -3.62 2.82 5.91
C ARG A 8 -4.44 3.30 7.10
N ALA A 9 -5.76 3.39 6.96
CA ALA A 9 -6.65 3.81 8.05
C ALA A 9 -6.83 2.72 9.12
N ALA A 10 -6.71 1.44 8.75
CA ALA A 10 -6.86 0.30 9.65
C ALA A 10 -5.99 -0.88 9.18
N PRO A 11 -4.68 -0.88 9.50
CA PRO A 11 -3.72 -1.84 8.93
C PRO A 11 -3.94 -3.29 9.38
N ASP A 12 -4.59 -3.48 10.52
CA ASP A 12 -4.98 -4.79 11.05
C ASP A 12 -6.28 -5.34 10.42
N SER A 13 -6.96 -4.55 9.60
CA SER A 13 -8.20 -5.00 8.96
C SER A 13 -7.91 -5.88 7.75
N ALA A 14 -8.73 -6.93 7.59
CA ALA A 14 -8.69 -7.76 6.40
C ALA A 14 -9.05 -6.92 5.16
N VAL A 15 -8.14 -6.89 4.19
CA VAL A 15 -8.35 -6.23 2.90
C VAL A 15 -8.67 -7.30 1.86
N ALA A 16 -9.69 -7.07 1.04
CA ALA A 16 -9.96 -7.97 -0.09
C ALA A 16 -8.95 -7.76 -1.22
N CYS A 17 -8.61 -8.84 -1.91
CA CYS A 17 -7.73 -8.81 -3.07
C CYS A 17 -8.37 -8.03 -4.24
N PRO A 18 -7.65 -7.11 -4.91
CA PRO A 18 -8.22 -6.36 -6.04
C PRO A 18 -8.46 -7.20 -7.30
N VAL A 19 -7.91 -8.41 -7.37
CA VAL A 19 -7.99 -9.28 -8.56
C VAL A 19 -9.08 -10.35 -8.40
N CYS A 20 -9.09 -11.07 -7.27
CA CYS A 20 -10.02 -12.19 -7.05
C CYS A 20 -11.05 -11.94 -5.94
N ASP A 21 -11.03 -10.77 -5.30
CA ASP A 21 -11.89 -10.37 -4.18
C ASP A 21 -11.80 -11.23 -2.91
N ALA A 22 -10.93 -12.24 -2.88
CA ALA A 22 -10.67 -13.02 -1.67
C ALA A 22 -10.18 -12.13 -0.52
N GLN A 23 -10.70 -12.39 0.69
CA GLN A 23 -10.27 -11.71 1.91
C GLN A 23 -8.87 -12.16 2.34
N GLY A 24 -8.19 -11.31 3.13
CA GLY A 24 -6.86 -11.61 3.67
C GLY A 24 -5.71 -11.27 2.73
N LEU A 25 -5.87 -10.25 1.89
CA LEU A 25 -4.75 -9.65 1.16
C LEU A 25 -3.70 -9.17 2.16
N THR A 26 -2.47 -9.67 2.03
CA THR A 26 -1.34 -9.20 2.82
C THR A 26 -0.81 -7.91 2.19
N VAL A 27 -0.66 -6.87 3.01
CA VAL A 27 -0.06 -5.60 2.62
C VAL A 27 1.16 -5.38 3.51
N LEU A 28 2.35 -5.33 2.91
CA LEU A 28 3.60 -5.04 3.61
C LEU A 28 4.04 -3.61 3.30
N ASP A 29 4.20 -2.78 4.33
CA ASP A 29 4.79 -1.45 4.19
C ASP A 29 6.33 -1.55 4.15
N ARG A 30 6.91 -1.01 3.09
CA ARG A 30 8.35 -0.84 2.88
C ARG A 30 8.68 0.62 2.56
N SER A 31 7.84 1.54 3.05
CA SER A 31 7.97 2.96 2.78
C SER A 31 9.30 3.53 3.29
N ALA A 32 9.85 4.49 2.54
CA ALA A 32 11.03 5.28 2.88
C ALA A 32 10.61 6.76 2.96
N ARG A 33 9.81 7.09 3.96
CA ARG A 33 9.29 8.45 4.16
C ARG A 33 10.42 9.40 4.61
N PRO A 34 10.48 10.66 4.12
CA PRO A 34 9.46 11.37 3.34
C PRO A 34 9.59 11.23 1.80
N HIS A 35 10.39 10.31 1.29
CA HIS A 35 10.73 10.27 -0.15
C HIS A 35 9.74 9.43 -0.98
N ALA A 36 9.33 8.27 -0.47
CA ALA A 36 8.43 7.39 -1.20
C ALA A 36 7.66 6.43 -0.28
N GLU A 37 6.47 6.03 -0.69
CA GLU A 37 5.76 4.88 -0.11
C GLU A 37 5.87 3.68 -1.03
N TRP A 38 6.13 2.52 -0.44
CA TRP A 38 6.32 1.26 -1.15
C TRP A 38 5.49 0.20 -0.43
N TYR A 39 4.53 -0.40 -1.14
CA TYR A 39 3.65 -1.42 -0.58
C TYR A 39 3.75 -2.70 -1.40
N VAL A 40 3.99 -3.83 -0.74
CA VAL A 40 3.92 -5.15 -1.39
C VAL A 40 2.57 -5.77 -1.07
N LEU A 41 1.85 -6.16 -2.12
CA LEU A 41 0.56 -6.81 -2.08
C LEU A 41 0.74 -8.30 -2.39
N VAL A 42 0.34 -9.17 -1.46
CA VAL A 42 0.39 -10.62 -1.64
C VAL A 42 -0.98 -11.24 -1.37
N CYS A 43 -1.50 -11.99 -2.34
CA CYS A 43 -2.75 -12.76 -2.19
C CYS A 43 -2.50 -14.25 -2.38
N ASN A 44 -2.67 -15.03 -1.31
CA ASN A 44 -2.50 -16.48 -1.35
C ASN A 44 -3.61 -17.21 -2.14
N ALA A 45 -4.76 -16.56 -2.39
CA ALA A 45 -5.87 -17.17 -3.10
C ALA A 45 -5.68 -17.20 -4.62
N CYS A 46 -5.16 -16.12 -5.21
CA CYS A 46 -4.95 -16.02 -6.66
C CYS A 46 -3.48 -15.93 -7.08
N GLY A 47 -2.55 -15.91 -6.12
CA GLY A 47 -1.12 -15.76 -6.38
C GLY A 47 -0.71 -14.35 -6.80
N LEU A 48 -1.51 -13.32 -6.50
CA LEU A 48 -1.12 -11.93 -6.74
C LEU A 48 0.13 -11.63 -5.91
N GLU A 49 1.20 -11.20 -6.59
CA GLU A 49 2.36 -10.56 -5.98
C GLU A 49 2.63 -9.27 -6.74
N HIS A 50 2.37 -8.13 -6.12
CA HIS A 50 2.47 -6.83 -6.78
C HIS A 50 3.09 -5.78 -5.89
N THR A 51 3.94 -4.92 -6.45
CA THR A 51 4.55 -3.81 -5.72
C THR A 51 3.93 -2.50 -6.18
N LEU A 52 3.36 -1.74 -5.24
CA LEU A 52 2.88 -0.39 -5.44
C LEU A 52 3.93 0.61 -4.97
N HIS A 53 4.44 1.39 -5.92
CA HIS A 53 5.32 2.54 -5.65
C HIS A 53 4.50 3.83 -5.76
N ILE A 54 4.51 4.63 -4.69
CA ILE A 54 3.86 5.94 -4.65
C ILE A 54 4.94 6.98 -4.35
N PRO A 55 5.36 7.78 -5.34
CA PRO A 55 6.32 8.86 -5.11
C PRO A 55 5.70 9.90 -4.17
N MET A 56 6.45 10.32 -3.15
CA MET A 56 6.04 11.43 -2.29
C MET A 56 6.76 12.70 -2.72
N ALA A 57 6.03 13.81 -2.73
CA ALA A 57 6.63 15.11 -3.01
C ALA A 57 7.75 15.38 -2.00
N PRO A 58 8.84 16.06 -2.40
CA PRO A 58 9.85 16.50 -1.45
C PRO A 58 9.18 17.34 -0.35
N PRO A 59 9.70 17.32 0.89
CA PRO A 59 9.19 18.21 1.92
C PRO A 59 9.24 19.63 1.37
N ALA A 60 8.11 20.34 1.45
CA ALA A 60 8.07 21.75 1.09
C ALA A 60 9.07 22.47 1.99
N THR A 61 10.26 22.76 1.46
CA THR A 61 11.14 23.73 2.08
C THR A 61 10.38 25.05 2.05
N PRO A 62 10.11 25.69 3.20
CA PRO A 62 9.55 27.03 3.20
C PRO A 62 10.48 27.90 2.36
N PHE A 63 9.96 28.50 1.30
CA PHE A 63 10.66 29.58 0.62
C PHE A 63 10.56 30.80 1.54
N ASP A 64 11.71 31.29 2.01
CA ASP A 64 11.87 32.61 2.66
C ASP A 64 11.83 33.72 1.60
#